data_AF-A0A1W9Q5S7-F1
#
_entry.id   AF-A0A1W9Q5S7-F1
#
_cell.length_a   1.000
_cell.length_b   1.000
_cell.length_c   1.000
_cell.angle_alpha   90.00
_cell.angle_beta   90.00
_cell.angle_gamma   90.00
#
_symmetry.space_group_name_H-M   'P 1'
#
loop_
_entity.id
_entity.type
_entity.pdbx_description
1 polymer ?
#
loop_
_entity_poly.entity_id
_entity_poly.type
_entity_poly.pdbx_seq_one_letter_code
_entity_poly.pdbx_strand_id
1 'polypeptide(L)'
;MLYFETKSTQIPDEPYFFRHTGGKGGVTPGEKYGEKMFTKVWNEACKLLNVDGVTLYAGTRHSSAIALRHYISPEQIKAATGHNTTKAFERYFFYDEDDLRKTYSLTLQDERGKRLAKAS
;
A
#
# COMPACT_ATOMS: atom_id res chain seq x y z
N MET A 1 -0.42 47.07 32.43
CA MET A 1 -0.17 45.62 32.60
C MET A 1 -1.45 44.91 32.17
N LEU A 2 -1.50 44.39 30.95
CA LEU A 2 -2.64 43.65 30.41
C LEU A 2 -2.14 42.24 30.06
N TYR A 3 -2.52 41.25 30.86
CA TYR A 3 -2.26 39.85 30.59
C TYR A 3 -3.28 39.36 29.56
N PHE A 4 -2.81 39.04 28.36
CA PHE A 4 -3.58 38.22 27.42
C PHE A 4 -3.41 36.76 27.85
N GLU A 5 -4.48 36.17 28.34
CA GLU A 5 -4.56 34.77 28.72
C GLU A 5 -4.56 33.91 27.45
N THR A 6 -3.39 33.40 27.07
CA THR A 6 -3.27 32.41 26.00
C THR A 6 -3.89 31.10 26.49
N LYS A 7 -5.11 30.78 26.03
CA LYS A 7 -5.70 29.46 26.20
C LYS A 7 -4.71 28.41 25.67
N SER A 8 -4.08 27.67 26.57
CA SER A 8 -3.22 26.54 26.23
C SER A 8 -4.11 25.46 25.62
N THR A 9 -4.15 25.44 24.29
CA THR A 9 -4.69 24.31 23.54
C THR A 9 -3.78 23.15 23.85
N GLN A 10 -4.28 22.14 24.54
CA GLN A 10 -3.49 20.97 24.90
C GLN A 10 -3.04 20.25 23.63
N ILE A 11 -1.77 20.47 23.27
CA ILE A 11 -1.09 19.67 22.26
C ILE A 11 -0.73 18.37 22.98
N PRO A 12 -1.11 17.19 22.45
CA PRO A 12 -0.67 15.92 23.03
C PRO A 12 0.85 15.91 23.18
N ASP A 13 1.38 15.31 24.26
CA ASP A 13 2.82 15.27 24.56
C ASP A 13 3.67 14.75 23.38
N GLU A 14 3.06 13.97 22.48
CA GLU A 14 3.58 13.69 21.14
C GLU A 14 2.57 14.08 20.04
N PRO A 15 2.92 14.99 19.12
CA PRO A 15 2.01 15.38 18.06
C PRO A 15 1.83 14.24 17.05
N TYR A 16 0.59 13.94 16.66
CA TYR A 16 0.32 13.04 15.54
C TYR A 16 1.07 13.49 14.27
N PHE A 17 1.60 12.54 13.50
CA PHE A 17 2.31 12.83 12.25
C PHE A 17 1.43 13.64 11.29
N PHE A 18 0.22 13.11 11.00
CA PHE A 18 -0.81 13.81 10.23
C PHE A 18 -1.85 14.43 11.15
N ARG A 19 -1.88 15.76 11.20
CA ARG A 19 -2.72 16.52 12.13
C ARG A 19 -3.22 17.83 11.53
N HIS A 20 -4.34 18.31 12.06
CA HIS A 20 -4.90 19.60 11.70
C HIS A 20 -4.02 20.73 12.25
N THR A 21 -3.59 21.63 11.35
CA THR A 21 -2.77 22.81 11.72
C THR A 21 -3.61 23.99 12.19
N GLY A 22 -4.92 23.99 11.91
CA GLY A 22 -5.87 25.01 12.34
C GLY A 22 -7.26 24.42 12.57
N GLY A 23 -8.10 25.14 13.32
CA GLY A 23 -9.44 24.69 13.65
C GLY A 23 -10.51 25.33 12.76
N LYS A 24 -11.25 24.51 12.00
CA LYS A 24 -12.43 24.95 11.24
C LYS A 24 -13.44 23.81 11.14
N GLY A 25 -14.71 24.09 11.41
CA GLY A 25 -15.79 23.12 11.22
C GLY A 25 -15.79 21.94 12.20
N GLY A 26 -15.53 22.20 13.49
CA GLY A 26 -15.57 21.18 14.55
C GLY A 26 -14.28 20.40 14.75
N VAL A 27 -13.18 20.84 14.13
CA VAL A 27 -11.87 20.19 14.22
C VAL A 27 -10.91 21.04 15.05
N THR A 28 -10.13 20.42 15.92
CA THR A 28 -9.19 21.12 16.82
C THR A 28 -7.77 21.11 16.25
N PRO A 29 -6.99 22.20 16.37
CA PRO A 29 -5.56 22.17 16.07
C PRO A 29 -4.84 21.08 16.87
N GLY A 30 -3.97 20.31 16.22
CA GLY A 30 -3.26 19.18 16.82
C GLY A 30 -4.02 17.85 16.76
N GLU A 31 -5.31 17.87 16.44
CA GLU A 31 -6.12 16.66 16.29
C GLU A 31 -5.70 15.86 15.05
N LYS A 32 -5.74 14.52 15.14
CA LYS A 32 -5.41 13.62 14.02
C LYS A 32 -6.41 13.77 12.87
N TYR A 33 -5.93 13.52 11.66
CA TYR A 33 -6.81 13.42 10.49
C TYR A 33 -7.77 12.24 10.61
N GLY A 34 -9.04 12.48 10.29
CA GLY A 34 -10.01 11.41 10.03
C GLY A 34 -9.72 10.70 8.71
N GLU A 35 -10.18 9.45 8.59
CA GLU A 35 -9.95 8.59 7.42
C GLU A 35 -10.33 9.26 6.08
N LYS A 36 -11.44 10.01 6.07
CA LYS A 36 -11.92 10.73 4.87
C LYS A 36 -10.93 11.76 4.34
N MET A 37 -10.05 12.31 5.19
CA MET A 37 -9.05 13.29 4.77
C MET A 37 -8.04 12.65 3.81
N PHE A 38 -7.60 11.42 4.08
CA PHE A 38 -6.66 10.72 3.21
C PHE A 38 -7.28 10.40 1.85
N THR A 39 -8.52 9.93 1.82
CA THR A 39 -9.26 9.69 0.57
C THR A 39 -9.45 10.98 -0.22
N LYS A 40 -9.74 12.10 0.45
CA LYS A 40 -9.87 13.40 -0.20
C LYS A 40 -8.56 13.84 -0.87
N VAL A 41 -7.46 13.84 -0.12
CA VAL A 41 -6.13 14.25 -0.63
C VAL A 41 -5.69 13.32 -1.77
N TRP A 42 -5.95 12.02 -1.65
CA TRP A 42 -5.71 11.06 -2.72
C TRP A 42 -6.47 11.40 -4.00
N ASN A 43 -7.78 11.63 -3.90
CA ASN A 43 -8.60 11.97 -5.06
C ASN A 43 -8.18 13.30 -5.70
N GLU A 44 -7.76 14.28 -4.91
CA GLU A 44 -7.21 15.54 -5.41
C GLU A 44 -5.90 15.33 -6.19
N ALA A 45 -5.00 14.48 -5.67
CA ALA A 45 -3.77 14.12 -6.37
C ALA A 45 -4.04 13.35 -7.67
N CYS A 46 -4.96 12.39 -7.65
CA CYS A 46 -5.38 11.66 -8.85
C CYS A 46 -5.94 12.60 -9.93
N LYS A 47 -6.79 13.56 -9.55
CA LYS A 47 -7.32 14.57 -10.48
C LYS A 47 -6.22 15.44 -11.10
N LEU A 48 -5.25 15.88 -10.31
CA LEU A 48 -4.12 16.68 -10.81
C LEU A 48 -3.30 15.92 -11.86
N LEU A 49 -3.22 14.60 -11.74
CA LEU A 49 -2.47 13.72 -12.63
C LEU A 49 -3.32 13.10 -13.75
N ASN A 50 -4.60 13.49 -13.87
CA ASN A 50 -5.57 12.87 -14.79
C ASN A 50 -5.67 11.34 -14.65
N VAL A 51 -5.61 10.85 -13.41
CA VAL A 51 -5.81 9.44 -13.07
C VAL A 51 -7.23 9.25 -12.60
N ASP A 52 -8.00 8.45 -13.33
CA ASP A 52 -9.40 8.15 -13.02
C ASP A 52 -9.60 6.72 -12.51
N GLY A 53 -10.61 6.52 -11.66
CA GLY A 53 -11.06 5.19 -11.24
C GLY A 53 -10.16 4.47 -10.22
N VAL A 54 -9.08 5.08 -9.74
CA VAL A 54 -8.15 4.45 -8.77
C VAL A 54 -8.45 4.93 -7.35
N THR A 55 -8.86 4.00 -6.49
CA THR A 55 -9.07 4.27 -5.05
C THR A 55 -7.75 4.33 -4.29
N LEU A 56 -7.75 4.97 -3.11
CA LEU A 56 -6.57 5.03 -2.23
C LEU A 56 -5.98 3.64 -1.95
N TYR A 57 -6.83 2.65 -1.66
CA TYR A 57 -6.38 1.29 -1.38
C TYR A 57 -5.75 0.62 -2.61
N ALA A 58 -6.41 0.71 -3.76
CA ALA A 58 -5.95 0.11 -5.01
C ALA A 58 -4.64 0.74 -5.49
N GLY A 59 -4.52 2.07 -5.40
CA GLY A 59 -3.34 2.80 -5.85
C GLY A 59 -2.15 2.79 -4.90
N THR A 60 -2.32 2.33 -3.64
CA THR A 60 -1.24 2.26 -2.66
C THR A 60 -0.96 0.82 -2.21
N ARG A 61 -1.71 0.30 -1.23
CA ARG A 61 -1.42 -1.00 -0.63
C ARG A 61 -1.45 -2.11 -1.67
N HIS A 62 -2.44 -2.10 -2.57
CA HIS A 62 -2.58 -3.14 -3.57
C HIS A 62 -1.44 -3.08 -4.61
N SER A 63 -1.22 -1.91 -5.23
CA SER A 63 -0.15 -1.73 -6.22
C SER A 63 1.24 -2.02 -5.65
N SER A 64 1.54 -1.57 -4.42
CA SER A 64 2.80 -1.88 -3.74
C SER A 64 2.97 -3.37 -3.48
N ALA A 65 1.90 -4.07 -3.07
CA ALA A 65 1.95 -5.51 -2.87
C ALA A 65 2.27 -6.23 -4.20
N ILE A 66 1.59 -5.88 -5.29
CA ILE A 66 1.89 -6.44 -6.63
C ILE A 66 3.33 -6.14 -7.02
N ALA A 67 3.82 -4.91 -6.86
CA ALA A 67 5.19 -4.56 -7.23
C ALA A 67 6.24 -5.38 -6.46
N LEU A 68 5.98 -5.66 -5.18
CA LEU A 68 6.88 -6.43 -4.31
C LEU A 68 6.97 -7.91 -4.68
N ARG A 69 6.00 -8.47 -5.43
CA ARG A 69 5.99 -9.90 -5.82
C ARG A 69 7.25 -10.33 -6.55
N HIS A 70 7.91 -9.40 -7.24
CA HIS A 70 9.11 -9.68 -8.02
C HIS A 70 10.38 -9.79 -7.15
N TYR A 71 10.31 -9.40 -5.88
CA TYR A 71 11.47 -9.28 -5.00
C TYR A 71 11.40 -10.16 -3.77
N ILE A 72 10.21 -10.40 -3.22
CA ILE A 72 10.01 -11.12 -1.97
C ILE A 72 8.85 -12.11 -2.06
N SER A 73 8.83 -13.10 -1.16
CA SER A 73 7.83 -14.17 -1.21
C SER A 73 6.43 -13.64 -0.85
N PRO A 74 5.35 -14.30 -1.32
CA PRO A 74 3.98 -13.94 -0.95
C PRO A 74 3.74 -13.89 0.57
N GLU A 75 4.38 -14.78 1.33
CA GLU A 75 4.30 -14.83 2.79
C GLU A 75 4.91 -13.58 3.44
N GLN A 76 6.07 -13.15 2.94
CA GLN A 76 6.74 -11.92 3.39
C GLN A 76 5.90 -10.68 3.07
N ILE A 77 5.30 -10.63 1.88
CA ILE A 77 4.43 -9.52 1.49
C ILE A 77 3.18 -9.49 2.36
N LYS A 78 2.57 -10.64 2.62
CA LYS A 78 1.40 -10.76 3.49
C LYS A 78 1.69 -10.24 4.90
N ALA A 79 2.84 -10.63 5.46
CA ALA A 79 3.29 -10.15 6.77
C ALA A 79 3.53 -8.63 6.77
N ALA A 80 4.19 -8.09 5.74
CA ALA A 80 4.52 -6.66 5.65
C ALA A 80 3.28 -5.77 5.42
N THR A 81 2.27 -6.27 4.72
CA THR A 81 1.07 -5.49 4.32
C THR A 81 -0.12 -5.67 5.25
N GLY A 82 -0.03 -6.56 6.24
CA GLY A 82 -1.08 -6.80 7.23
C GLY A 82 -2.36 -7.43 6.65
N HIS A 83 -2.27 -8.15 5.54
CA HIS A 83 -3.42 -8.85 4.95
C HIS A 83 -3.80 -10.06 5.81
N ASN A 84 -4.83 -9.91 6.65
CA ASN A 84 -5.38 -11.00 7.47
C ASN A 84 -6.28 -11.97 6.67
N THR A 85 -6.87 -11.54 5.56
CA THR A 85 -7.79 -12.37 4.76
C THR A 85 -7.08 -13.02 3.58
N THR A 86 -7.05 -14.34 3.59
CA THR A 86 -6.36 -15.23 2.64
C THR A 86 -6.90 -15.11 1.21
N LYS A 87 -8.23 -15.10 1.03
CA LYS A 87 -8.83 -15.28 -0.30
C LYS A 87 -8.60 -14.12 -1.30
N ALA A 88 -8.68 -12.87 -0.84
CA ALA A 88 -8.49 -11.72 -1.74
C ALA A 88 -7.01 -11.54 -2.11
N PHE A 89 -6.11 -11.77 -1.15
CA PHE A 89 -4.67 -11.76 -1.39
C PHE A 89 -4.26 -12.88 -2.36
N GLU A 90 -4.70 -14.12 -2.10
CA GLU A 90 -4.39 -15.29 -2.92
C GLU A 90 -4.82 -15.13 -4.38
N ARG A 91 -5.99 -14.52 -4.62
CA ARG A 91 -6.54 -14.33 -5.97
C ARG A 91 -5.64 -13.49 -6.89
N TYR A 92 -4.94 -12.50 -6.36
CA TYR A 92 -4.07 -11.61 -7.16
C TYR A 92 -2.61 -12.05 -7.16
N PHE A 93 -2.17 -12.84 -6.17
CA PHE A 93 -0.78 -13.24 -6.03
C PHE A 93 -0.43 -14.57 -6.72
N PHE A 94 -1.36 -15.52 -6.82
CA PHE A 94 -1.05 -16.85 -7.34
C PHE A 94 -1.21 -17.02 -8.86
N TYR A 95 -1.89 -16.09 -9.54
CA TYR A 95 -2.37 -16.31 -10.92
C TYR A 95 -1.96 -15.23 -11.92
N ASP A 96 -0.73 -14.73 -11.83
CA ASP A 96 -0.19 -13.97 -12.95
C ASP A 96 0.27 -14.91 -14.07
N GLU A 97 -0.16 -14.64 -15.31
CA GLU A 97 0.20 -15.45 -16.47
C GLU A 97 1.72 -15.51 -16.69
N ASP A 98 2.46 -14.45 -16.33
CA ASP A 98 3.90 -14.42 -16.54
C ASP A 98 4.65 -15.29 -15.53
N ASP A 99 4.16 -15.38 -14.29
CA ASP A 99 4.71 -16.31 -13.30
C ASP A 99 4.44 -17.76 -13.69
N LEU A 100 3.25 -18.05 -14.24
CA LEU A 100 2.94 -19.36 -14.81
C LEU A 100 3.85 -19.68 -16.00
N ARG A 101 3.97 -18.78 -16.97
CA ARG A 101 4.86 -18.95 -18.14
C ARG A 101 6.30 -19.19 -17.71
N LYS A 102 6.81 -18.40 -16.75
CA LYS A 102 8.16 -18.55 -16.20
C LYS A 102 8.33 -19.92 -15.56
N THR A 103 7.38 -20.35 -14.73
CA THR A 103 7.42 -21.66 -14.07
C THR A 103 7.44 -22.80 -15.11
N TYR A 104 6.56 -22.76 -16.12
CA TYR A 104 6.56 -23.73 -17.22
C TYR A 104 7.85 -23.70 -18.04
N SER A 105 8.44 -22.52 -18.26
CA SER A 105 9.71 -22.43 -19.01
C SER A 105 10.87 -23.12 -18.28
N LEU A 106 10.89 -23.07 -16.94
CA LEU A 106 11.90 -23.73 -16.11
C LEU A 106 11.77 -25.25 -16.18
N THR A 107 10.55 -25.80 -16.21
CA THR A 107 10.35 -27.25 -16.32
C THR A 107 10.79 -27.78 -17.69
N LEU A 108 10.53 -27.03 -18.76
CA LEU A 108 10.98 -27.39 -20.11
C LEU A 108 12.51 -27.34 -20.28
N GLN A 109 13.20 -26.45 -19.56
CA GLN A 109 14.68 -26.39 -19.57
C GLN A 109 15.31 -27.60 -18.87
N ASP A 110 14.74 -28.02 -17.74
CA ASP A 110 15.19 -29.22 -17.01
C ASP A 110 15.02 -30.49 -17.84
N GLU A 111 13.90 -30.66 -18.54
CA GLU A 111 13.70 -31.82 -19.43
C GLU A 111 14.67 -31.85 -20.62
N ARG A 112 15.02 -30.69 -21.19
CA ARG A 112 16.03 -30.60 -22.25
C ARG A 112 17.42 -30.95 -21.71
N GLY A 113 17.78 -30.47 -20.52
CA GLY A 113 19.03 -30.81 -19.84
C GLY A 113 19.14 -32.32 -19.56
N LYS A 114 18.06 -32.94 -19.06
CA LYS A 114 17.98 -34.39 -18.83
C LYS A 114 18.09 -35.21 -20.12
N ARG A 115 17.51 -34.75 -21.23
CA ARG A 115 17.61 -35.45 -22.54
C ARG A 115 19.02 -35.38 -23.12
N LEU A 116 19.73 -34.26 -22.95
CA LEU A 116 21.13 -34.11 -23.39
C LEU A 116 22.08 -34.96 -22.54
N ALA A 117 21.89 -35.00 -21.22
CA ALA A 117 22.69 -35.82 -20.31
C ALA A 117 22.51 -37.33 -20.52
N LYS A 118 21.38 -37.76 -21.07
CA LYS A 118 21.10 -39.18 -21.39
C LYS A 118 21.58 -39.58 -22.81
N ALA A 119 21.99 -38.61 -23.62
CA ALA A 119 22.48 -38.79 -24.98
C ALA A 119 24.01 -38.63 -25.11
N SER A 120 24.71 -38.41 -23.98
CA SER A 120 26.17 -38.37 -23.84
C SER A 120 26.65 -39.65 -23.15
#